data_AF-A0A6P0LNH2-F1
#
_entry.id   AF-A0A6P0LNH2-F1
#
_cell.length_a   1.000
_cell.length_b   1.000
_cell.length_c   1.000
_cell.angle_alpha   90.00
_cell.angle_beta   90.00
_cell.angle_gamma   90.00
#
_symmetry.space_group_name_H-M   'P 1'
#
loop_
_entity.id
_entity.type
_entity.pdbx_description
1 polymer ?
#
loop_
_entity_poly.entity_id
_entity_poly.type
_entity_poly.pdbx_seq_one_letter_code
_entity_poly.pdbx_strand_id
1 'polypeptide(L)'
;MKRIFGFLLALLATFTFAVPIAHAAEGTLLSKEGVLFEIPAYTAEEVVGFEYKDLIGNDFCVQYFAANPPRVGMTEPIKIPCPLGIEPIPEYNVKYEEAIDIFHEINCGDAFESIELSWPETPPFREPIWKLRSNFGLDVIIGANSGFMSCEF
;
A
#
# COMPACT_ATOMS: atom_id res chain seq x y z
N MET A 1 17.72 52.88 20.44
CA MET A 1 17.77 51.48 20.92
C MET A 1 16.42 51.09 21.52
N LYS A 2 15.59 50.34 20.79
CA LYS A 2 14.63 49.32 21.27
C LYS A 2 13.90 48.72 20.06
N ARG A 3 14.04 47.41 19.88
CA ARG A 3 13.45 46.55 18.84
C ARG A 3 12.06 46.09 19.30
N ILE A 4 11.08 46.02 18.39
CA ILE A 4 9.89 45.14 18.41
C ILE A 4 9.44 45.04 16.93
N PHE A 5 9.98 44.19 16.05
CA PHE A 5 9.68 42.77 15.79
C PHE A 5 8.26 42.27 16.15
N GLY A 6 7.52 41.81 15.13
CA GLY A 6 6.25 41.07 15.22
C GLY A 6 5.14 41.80 14.45
N PHE A 7 4.41 41.23 13.50
CA PHE A 7 4.16 39.85 13.13
C PHE A 7 3.77 39.86 11.65
N LEU A 8 4.60 39.27 10.78
CA LEU A 8 4.19 38.81 9.45
C LEU A 8 4.18 37.29 9.56
N LEU A 9 3.10 36.71 10.09
CA LEU A 9 2.90 35.27 10.02
C LEU A 9 1.91 35.01 8.89
N ALA A 10 2.48 34.60 7.76
CA ALA A 10 1.76 34.10 6.62
C ALA A 10 0.95 32.87 7.04
N LEU A 11 -0.37 32.96 6.89
CA LEU A 11 -1.28 31.83 6.99
C LEU A 11 -1.26 31.10 5.64
N LEU A 12 -0.16 30.41 5.35
CA LEU A 12 -0.11 29.41 4.28
C LEU A 12 -0.73 28.14 4.85
N ALA A 13 -2.06 28.06 4.78
CA ALA A 13 -2.76 26.79 4.89
C ALA A 13 -2.29 25.93 3.71
N THR A 14 -1.34 25.04 3.96
CA THR A 14 -0.99 23.96 3.04
C THR A 14 -2.19 23.03 2.99
N PHE A 15 -3.10 23.27 2.05
CA PHE A 15 -4.02 22.22 1.60
C PHE A 15 -3.16 21.15 0.93
N THR A 16 -2.77 20.14 1.70
CA THR A 16 -2.28 18.88 1.16
C THR A 16 -3.47 18.17 0.56
N PHE A 17 -3.77 18.44 -0.71
CA PHE A 17 -4.61 17.56 -1.49
C PHE A 17 -3.85 16.22 -1.57
N ALA A 18 -4.37 15.18 -0.93
CA ALA A 18 -3.89 13.82 -1.15
C ALA A 18 -4.10 13.53 -2.64
N VAL A 19 -3.01 13.53 -3.41
CA VAL A 19 -3.05 13.16 -4.82
C VAL A 19 -3.06 11.64 -4.87
N PRO A 20 -4.06 11.03 -5.53
CA PRO A 20 -4.12 9.57 -5.63
C PRO A 20 -2.86 9.04 -6.33
N ILE A 21 -2.39 7.89 -5.87
CA ILE A 21 -1.19 7.21 -6.36
C ILE A 21 -1.57 6.39 -7.58
N ALA A 22 -1.02 6.75 -8.73
CA ALA A 22 -1.07 5.92 -9.92
C ALA A 22 0.01 4.83 -9.88
N HIS A 23 -0.31 3.65 -10.40
CA HIS A 23 0.68 2.61 -10.66
C HIS A 23 1.61 3.02 -11.81
N ALA A 24 2.91 2.77 -11.65
CA ALA A 24 3.93 3.33 -12.53
C ALA A 24 4.27 2.46 -13.77
N ALA A 25 3.78 1.22 -13.85
CA ALA A 25 4.07 0.31 -14.96
C ALA A 25 3.09 0.47 -16.13
N GLU A 26 3.38 -0.16 -17.27
CA GLU A 26 2.55 -0.12 -18.49
C GLU A 26 1.20 -0.89 -18.36
N GLY A 27 0.80 -1.25 -17.14
CA GLY A 27 -0.40 -2.03 -16.82
C GLY A 27 -1.31 -1.37 -15.80
N THR A 28 -2.51 -1.91 -15.63
CA THR A 28 -3.37 -1.57 -14.50
C THR A 28 -3.11 -2.55 -13.37
N LEU A 29 -2.83 -2.05 -12.17
CA LEU A 29 -2.57 -2.88 -11.00
C LEU A 29 -3.80 -3.75 -10.68
N LEU A 30 -3.58 -5.02 -10.39
CA LEU A 30 -4.60 -5.92 -9.83
C LEU A 30 -4.34 -6.17 -8.35
N SER A 31 -3.08 -6.47 -8.02
CA SER A 31 -2.63 -6.58 -6.63
C SER A 31 -1.12 -6.40 -6.53
N LYS A 32 -0.64 -6.14 -5.31
CA LYS A 32 0.78 -6.27 -5.00
C LYS A 32 1.00 -6.81 -3.59
N GLU A 33 1.98 -7.69 -3.46
CA GLU A 33 2.35 -8.37 -2.22
C GLU A 33 3.76 -7.94 -1.81
N GLY A 34 3.92 -7.47 -0.57
CA GLY A 34 5.20 -7.00 -0.04
C GLY A 34 6.15 -8.15 0.24
N VAL A 35 7.36 -8.05 -0.32
CA VAL A 35 8.45 -8.97 0.01
C VAL A 35 9.19 -8.41 1.21
N LEU A 36 9.26 -9.18 2.29
CA LEU A 36 9.88 -8.77 3.55
C LEU A 36 11.35 -9.22 3.63
N PHE A 37 12.19 -8.38 4.20
CA PHE A 37 13.59 -8.73 4.50
C PHE A 37 13.68 -9.79 5.60
N GLU A 38 12.87 -9.63 6.65
CA GLU A 38 12.77 -10.51 7.80
C GLU A 38 11.29 -10.66 8.18
N ILE A 39 10.93 -11.82 8.75
CA ILE A 39 9.58 -12.12 9.18
C ILE A 39 9.63 -12.50 10.67
N PRO A 40 8.85 -11.83 11.55
CA PRO A 40 7.95 -10.72 11.23
C PRO A 40 8.70 -9.39 11.03
N ALA A 41 8.10 -8.47 10.27
CA ALA A 41 8.59 -7.12 10.02
C ALA A 41 7.89 -6.10 10.94
N TYR A 42 8.58 -5.02 11.27
CA TYR A 42 8.11 -3.95 12.16
C TYR A 42 7.96 -2.61 11.43
N THR A 43 8.69 -2.41 10.34
CA THR A 43 8.86 -1.10 9.71
C THR A 43 8.69 -1.18 8.20
N ALA A 44 8.44 -0.03 7.58
CA ALA A 44 8.31 0.08 6.13
C ALA A 44 9.61 -0.25 5.38
N GLU A 45 10.77 0.01 6.01
CA GLU A 45 12.10 -0.26 5.45
C GLU A 45 12.38 -1.77 5.28
N GLU A 46 11.66 -2.61 6.03
CA GLU A 46 11.75 -4.07 5.93
C GLU A 46 10.95 -4.62 4.73
N VAL A 47 10.11 -3.81 4.07
CA VAL A 47 9.47 -4.15 2.79
C VAL A 47 10.44 -3.83 1.66
N VAL A 48 11.20 -4.83 1.21
CA VAL A 48 12.29 -4.65 0.22
C VAL A 48 11.81 -4.44 -1.21
N GLY A 49 10.54 -4.70 -1.46
CA GLY A 49 9.89 -4.56 -2.76
C GLY A 49 8.53 -5.21 -2.76
N PHE A 50 7.94 -5.32 -3.94
CA PHE A 50 6.63 -5.91 -4.14
C PHE A 50 6.63 -6.86 -5.33
N GLU A 51 5.94 -7.99 -5.17
CA GLU A 51 5.46 -8.81 -6.26
C GLU A 51 4.15 -8.21 -6.79
N TYR A 52 4.19 -7.71 -8.01
CA TYR A 52 3.05 -7.08 -8.69
C TYR A 52 2.31 -8.08 -9.55
N LYS A 53 0.99 -7.94 -9.60
CA LYS A 53 0.13 -8.53 -10.64
C LYS A 53 -0.55 -7.40 -11.37
N ASP A 54 -0.28 -7.30 -12.67
CA ASP A 54 -0.82 -6.27 -13.53
C ASP A 54 -1.66 -6.86 -14.66
N LEU A 55 -2.72 -6.15 -15.02
CA LEU A 55 -3.48 -6.36 -16.24
C LEU A 55 -2.87 -5.50 -17.36
N ILE A 56 -2.45 -6.15 -18.46
CA ILE A 56 -1.94 -5.47 -19.66
C ILE A 56 -3.03 -5.48 -20.74
N GLY A 57 -3.57 -4.30 -21.05
CA GLY A 57 -4.74 -4.18 -21.93
C GLY A 57 -5.98 -4.84 -21.31
N ASN A 58 -6.71 -5.63 -22.09
CA ASN A 58 -7.88 -6.39 -21.61
C ASN A 58 -7.67 -7.91 -21.66
N ASP A 59 -6.48 -8.37 -22.05
CA ASP A 59 -6.34 -9.72 -22.63
C ASP A 59 -5.42 -10.65 -21.83
N PHE A 60 -4.44 -10.13 -21.07
CA PHE A 60 -3.56 -10.97 -20.27
C PHE A 60 -2.97 -10.25 -19.06
N CYS A 61 -2.53 -11.06 -18.10
CA CYS A 61 -1.93 -10.59 -16.87
C CYS A 61 -0.45 -10.93 -16.82
N VAL A 62 0.31 -10.09 -16.14
CA VAL A 62 1.73 -10.30 -15.90
C VAL A 62 2.03 -10.26 -14.41
N GLN A 63 3.08 -10.98 -14.02
CA GLN A 63 3.66 -10.90 -12.69
C GLN A 63 5.12 -10.49 -12.79
N TYR A 64 5.55 -9.62 -11.87
CA TYR A 64 6.95 -9.22 -11.75
C TYR A 64 7.23 -8.68 -10.35
N PHE A 65 8.49 -8.76 -9.94
CA PHE A 65 8.99 -8.11 -8.74
C PHE A 65 9.56 -6.73 -9.08
N ALA A 66 9.31 -5.72 -8.24
CA ALA A 66 10.06 -4.48 -8.23
C ALA A 66 10.52 -4.10 -6.82
N ALA A 67 11.79 -3.74 -6.69
CA ALA A 67 12.40 -3.36 -5.42
C ALA A 67 11.99 -1.94 -4.98
N ASN A 68 11.83 -1.73 -3.67
CA ASN A 68 11.63 -0.40 -3.09
C ASN A 68 12.98 0.30 -2.87
N PRO A 69 13.03 1.65 -2.95
CA PRO A 69 14.20 2.42 -2.58
C PRO A 69 14.70 2.06 -1.16
N PRO A 70 16.02 2.09 -0.89
CA PRO A 70 17.11 2.48 -1.78
C PRO A 70 17.55 1.36 -2.73
N ARG A 71 16.92 0.18 -2.67
CA ARG A 71 17.21 -0.92 -3.59
C ARG A 71 16.69 -0.56 -4.97
N VAL A 72 17.35 -1.06 -5.99
CA VAL A 72 16.96 -0.85 -7.39
C VAL A 72 17.02 -2.19 -8.09
N GLY A 73 15.94 -2.54 -8.76
CA GLY A 73 15.84 -3.79 -9.51
C GLY A 73 14.39 -4.11 -9.81
N MET A 74 14.18 -4.71 -10.98
CA MET A 74 12.89 -5.23 -11.42
C MET A 74 13.15 -6.51 -12.20
N THR A 75 12.34 -7.54 -11.98
CA THR A 75 12.42 -8.76 -12.80
C THR A 75 11.74 -8.55 -14.15
N GLU A 76 12.06 -9.38 -15.13
CA GLU A 76 11.29 -9.39 -16.38
C GLU A 76 9.85 -9.86 -16.09
N PRO A 77 8.81 -9.19 -16.64
CA PRO A 77 7.44 -9.62 -16.47
C PRO A 77 7.17 -10.98 -17.11
N ILE A 78 6.59 -11.90 -16.32
CA ILE A 78 6.13 -13.20 -16.80
C ILE A 78 4.63 -13.17 -17.03
N LYS A 79 4.15 -13.79 -18.12
CA LYS A 79 2.72 -13.92 -18.37
C LYS A 79 2.11 -14.97 -17.44
N ILE A 80 0.98 -14.63 -16.83
CA ILE A 80 0.21 -15.52 -15.95
C ILE A 80 -1.27 -15.55 -16.39
N PRO A 81 -2.03 -16.60 -16.04
CA PRO A 81 -3.48 -16.54 -16.13
C PRO A 81 -4.02 -15.39 -15.28
N CYS A 82 -4.96 -14.62 -15.82
CA CYS A 82 -5.60 -13.56 -15.05
C CYS A 82 -6.44 -14.17 -13.91
N PRO A 83 -6.24 -13.72 -12.66
CA PRO A 83 -7.09 -14.13 -11.55
C PRO A 83 -8.56 -13.79 -11.83
N LEU A 84 -9.45 -14.74 -11.53
CA LEU A 84 -10.88 -14.51 -11.70
C LEU A 84 -11.42 -13.67 -10.53
N GLY A 85 -12.29 -12.71 -10.84
CA GLY A 85 -12.99 -11.92 -9.81
C GLY A 85 -12.16 -10.82 -9.14
N ILE A 86 -10.91 -10.59 -9.56
CA ILE A 86 -10.12 -9.45 -9.09
C ILE A 86 -10.46 -8.21 -9.91
N GLU A 87 -10.74 -7.10 -9.23
CA GLU A 87 -10.98 -5.81 -9.85
C GLU A 87 -9.66 -5.03 -10.06
N PRO A 88 -9.55 -4.18 -11.09
CA PRO A 88 -8.39 -3.31 -11.24
C PRO A 88 -8.32 -2.21 -10.17
N ILE A 89 -7.11 -1.83 -9.80
CA ILE A 89 -6.76 -0.75 -8.88
C ILE A 89 -6.09 0.36 -9.70
N PRO A 90 -6.88 1.25 -10.34
CA PRO A 90 -6.29 2.33 -11.14
C PRO A 90 -5.53 3.33 -10.28
N GLU A 91 -6.00 3.55 -9.06
CA GLU A 91 -5.42 4.46 -8.09
C GLU A 91 -5.80 4.09 -6.66
N TYR A 92 -4.99 4.54 -5.70
CA TYR A 92 -5.26 4.46 -4.26
C TYR A 92 -4.58 5.61 -3.51
N ASN A 93 -4.99 5.95 -2.29
CA ASN A 93 -4.44 7.09 -1.54
C ASN A 93 -3.41 6.70 -0.48
N VAL A 94 -3.70 5.64 0.28
CA VAL A 94 -2.90 5.19 1.42
C VAL A 94 -1.72 4.38 0.90
N LYS A 95 -0.50 4.86 1.12
CA LYS A 95 0.72 4.10 0.74
C LYS A 95 0.96 2.94 1.69
N TYR A 96 1.87 2.05 1.34
CA TYR A 96 2.19 0.91 2.20
C TYR A 96 2.88 1.35 3.50
N GLU A 97 3.69 2.41 3.44
CA GLU A 97 4.32 3.00 4.61
C GLU A 97 3.26 3.54 5.58
N GLU A 98 2.28 4.27 5.05
CA GLU A 98 1.15 4.79 5.81
C GLU A 98 0.24 3.67 6.34
N ALA A 99 0.03 2.60 5.57
CA ALA A 99 -0.71 1.43 6.04
C ALA A 99 0.02 0.73 7.21
N ILE A 100 1.36 0.67 7.19
CA ILE A 100 2.15 0.14 8.30
C ILE A 100 2.07 1.08 9.52
N ASP A 101 2.11 2.39 9.33
CA ASP A 101 1.91 3.36 10.42
C ASP A 101 0.54 3.15 11.07
N ILE A 102 -0.53 3.05 10.27
CA ILE A 102 -1.89 2.77 10.73
C ILE A 102 -1.96 1.42 11.46
N PHE A 103 -1.32 0.37 10.93
CA PHE A 103 -1.28 -0.95 11.57
C PHE A 103 -0.79 -0.87 13.03
N HIS A 104 0.25 -0.08 13.29
CA HIS A 104 0.81 0.10 14.63
C HIS A 104 -0.07 0.95 15.56
N GLU A 105 -1.00 1.76 15.02
CA GLU A 105 -1.97 2.51 15.82
C GLU A 105 -3.10 1.63 16.39
N ILE A 106 -3.46 0.54 15.71
CA ILE A 106 -4.65 -0.25 16.06
C ILE A 106 -4.41 -1.29 17.16
N ASN A 107 -3.15 -1.56 17.50
CA ASN A 107 -2.73 -2.50 18.54
C ASN A 107 -3.32 -3.93 18.38
N CYS A 108 -3.40 -4.43 17.14
CA CYS A 108 -3.81 -5.82 16.81
C CYS A 108 -2.60 -6.73 16.51
N GLY A 109 -1.42 -6.33 16.95
CA GLY A 109 -0.14 -6.98 16.71
C GLY A 109 0.99 -5.97 16.89
N ASP A 110 2.19 -6.47 17.16
CA ASP A 110 3.40 -5.64 17.29
C ASP A 110 4.24 -5.64 16.00
N ALA A 111 3.99 -6.62 15.13
CA ALA A 111 4.72 -6.86 13.90
C ALA A 111 3.82 -7.57 12.88
N PHE A 112 4.17 -7.50 11.60
CA PHE A 112 3.42 -8.11 10.51
C PHE A 112 4.25 -9.16 9.76
N GLU A 113 3.60 -10.23 9.34
CA GLU A 113 4.19 -11.36 8.61
C GLU A 113 3.97 -11.27 7.09
N SER A 114 3.00 -10.44 6.67
CA SER A 114 2.75 -10.14 5.26
C SER A 114 2.04 -8.79 5.11
N ILE A 115 2.09 -8.21 3.91
CA ILE A 115 1.34 -7.03 3.50
C ILE A 115 0.93 -7.18 2.04
N GLU A 116 -0.35 -6.98 1.74
CA GLU A 116 -0.89 -7.08 0.38
C GLU A 116 -1.85 -5.92 0.10
N LEU A 117 -1.79 -5.35 -1.10
CA LEU A 117 -2.83 -4.48 -1.64
C LEU A 117 -3.64 -5.25 -2.68
N SER A 118 -4.94 -5.42 -2.46
CA SER A 118 -5.85 -6.06 -3.43
C SER A 118 -7.31 -5.64 -3.22
N TRP A 119 -8.16 -5.94 -4.19
CA TRP A 119 -9.61 -5.91 -3.99
C TRP A 119 -10.06 -7.17 -3.22
N PRO A 120 -10.87 -7.02 -2.17
CA PRO A 120 -11.46 -8.17 -1.48
C PRO A 120 -12.40 -8.96 -2.38
N GLU A 121 -12.36 -10.30 -2.29
CA GLU A 121 -13.21 -11.17 -3.12
C GLU A 121 -14.69 -11.20 -2.71
N THR A 122 -15.00 -10.86 -1.45
CA THR A 122 -16.34 -11.00 -0.86
C THR A 122 -16.97 -9.64 -0.51
N PRO A 123 -17.97 -9.14 -1.25
CA PRO A 123 -18.64 -7.87 -0.92
C PRO A 123 -19.29 -7.87 0.48
N PRO A 124 -19.48 -6.69 1.13
CA PRO A 124 -19.52 -5.36 0.53
C PRO A 124 -18.30 -4.49 0.84
N PHE A 125 -17.26 -4.56 0.01
CA PHE A 125 -16.15 -3.61 0.06
C PHE A 125 -16.34 -2.49 -0.97
N ARG A 126 -15.92 -1.27 -0.62
CA ARG A 126 -16.12 -0.06 -1.44
C ARG A 126 -14.82 0.48 -2.05
N GLU A 127 -13.70 -0.15 -1.72
CA GLU A 127 -12.35 0.25 -2.07
C GLU A 127 -11.41 -0.96 -1.97
N PRO A 128 -10.24 -0.92 -2.65
CA PRO A 128 -9.17 -1.86 -2.38
C PRO A 128 -8.65 -1.70 -0.96
N ILE A 129 -8.02 -2.75 -0.43
CA ILE A 129 -7.54 -2.79 0.94
C ILE A 129 -6.06 -3.14 0.98
N TRP A 130 -5.38 -2.59 1.98
CA TRP A 130 -4.18 -3.18 2.53
C TRP A 130 -4.56 -4.25 3.55
N LYS A 131 -4.12 -5.47 3.33
CA LYS A 131 -4.27 -6.60 4.24
C LYS A 131 -2.89 -6.94 4.82
N LEU A 132 -2.75 -6.85 6.14
CA LEU A 132 -1.54 -7.26 6.86
C LEU A 132 -1.85 -8.45 7.75
N ARG A 133 -1.01 -9.50 7.73
CA ARG A 133 -1.10 -10.58 8.71
C ARG A 133 -0.26 -10.20 9.92
N SER A 134 -0.84 -10.08 11.11
CA SER A 134 -0.07 -9.80 12.33
C SER A 134 0.65 -11.04 12.86
N ASN A 135 1.70 -10.82 13.65
CA ASN A 135 2.41 -11.86 14.38
C ASN A 135 1.55 -12.58 15.45
N PHE A 136 0.35 -12.09 15.74
CA PHE A 136 -0.64 -12.77 16.58
C PHE A 136 -1.60 -13.66 15.77
N GLY A 137 -1.41 -13.72 14.44
CA GLY A 137 -2.27 -14.46 13.54
C GLY A 137 -3.63 -13.79 13.30
N LEU A 138 -3.68 -12.46 13.34
CA LEU A 138 -4.85 -11.68 12.95
C LEU A 138 -4.66 -11.07 11.58
N ASP A 139 -5.74 -10.92 10.82
CA ASP A 139 -5.75 -10.14 9.59
C ASP A 139 -6.14 -8.71 9.92
N VAL A 140 -5.25 -7.76 9.66
CA VAL A 140 -5.50 -6.33 9.79
C VAL A 140 -5.84 -5.77 8.42
N ILE A 141 -7.03 -5.18 8.30
CA ILE A 141 -7.59 -4.65 7.06
C ILE A 141 -7.61 -3.13 7.14
N ILE A 142 -6.98 -2.48 6.17
CA ILE A 142 -6.89 -1.02 6.07
C ILE A 142 -7.39 -0.58 4.69
N GLY A 143 -8.41 0.27 4.64
CA GLY A 143 -8.96 0.79 3.38
C GLY A 143 -7.91 1.63 2.63
N ALA A 144 -7.62 1.29 1.37
CA ALA A 144 -6.53 1.92 0.63
C ALA A 144 -6.86 3.35 0.14
N ASN A 145 -8.11 3.80 0.24
CA ASN A 145 -8.49 5.21 0.01
C ASN A 145 -8.89 5.94 1.29
N SER A 146 -9.55 5.25 2.22
CA SER A 146 -10.13 5.85 3.43
C SER A 146 -9.26 5.77 4.68
N GLY A 147 -8.30 4.83 4.73
CA GLY A 147 -7.58 4.48 5.95
C GLY A 147 -8.47 3.79 7.00
N PHE A 148 -9.70 3.39 6.67
CA PHE A 148 -10.58 2.66 7.57
C PHE A 148 -9.92 1.37 8.04
N MET A 149 -9.98 1.09 9.33
CA MET A 149 -9.24 0.00 9.97
C MET A 149 -10.17 -1.03 10.63
N SER A 150 -9.84 -2.31 10.46
CA SER A 150 -10.49 -3.46 11.09
C SER A 150 -9.45 -4.53 11.40
N CYS A 151 -9.65 -5.33 12.45
CA CYS A 151 -8.85 -6.54 12.64
C CYS A 151 -9.74 -7.77 12.86
N GLU A 152 -9.41 -8.83 12.14
CA GLU A 152 -10.23 -10.01 11.88
C GLU A 152 -9.44 -11.30 12.18
N PHE A 153 -10.15 -12.39 12.46
CA PHE A 153 -9.58 -13.70 12.83
C PHE A 153 -9.59 -14.70 11.67
#